data_AF-M1CQV3-F1
#
_entry.id   AF-M1CQV3-F1
#
_cell.length_a   1.000
_cell.length_b   1.000
_cell.length_c   1.000
_cell.angle_alpha   90.00
_cell.angle_beta   90.00
_cell.angle_gamma   90.00
#
_symmetry.space_group_name_H-M   'P 1'
#
loop_
_entity.id
_entity.type
_entity.pdbx_description
1 polymer ?
#
loop_
_entity_poly.entity_id
_entity_poly.type
_entity_poly.pdbx_seq_one_letter_code
_entity_poly.pdbx_strand_id
1 'polypeptide(L)'
;MRKHEGKEFDMLKDFRLLTTEVISRTAFGSSYMEGKHIFEMVAKLTAITVKNVYTVRFPGISMLIRTDDEIEAEKLERGIKSSILELIRKREKSKDGMFENFGTDYLGQLLKLLHEPDTNKSITLDQMIDEIKALYGAGHLTTTSLLGWSVFLLALHPEWQEKARKEVVAFCGLEKTTSDAIARLKTVSNTLIKNLCCSDSSKHVDECMLDTPKVEHFWRI
;
A
#
# COMPACT_ATOMS: atom_id res chain seq x y z
N MET A 1 -20.77 5.37 -20.20
CA MET A 1 -19.81 6.39 -19.69
C MET A 1 -20.11 7.78 -20.29
N ARG A 2 -21.25 8.42 -19.97
CA ARG A 2 -21.65 9.74 -20.54
C ARG A 2 -21.94 10.82 -19.48
N LYS A 3 -21.56 10.62 -18.21
CA LYS A 3 -21.89 11.54 -17.09
C LYS A 3 -20.74 12.42 -16.58
N HIS A 4 -19.56 12.39 -17.22
CA HIS A 4 -18.35 13.07 -16.73
C HIS A 4 -17.56 13.81 -17.83
N GLU A 5 -18.22 14.36 -18.86
CA GLU A 5 -17.50 15.21 -19.81
C GLU A 5 -17.01 16.49 -19.11
N GLY A 6 -15.69 16.71 -19.12
CA GLY A 6 -15.04 17.95 -18.65
C GLY A 6 -14.76 18.08 -17.14
N LYS A 7 -14.95 17.03 -16.33
CA LYS A 7 -14.58 17.07 -14.90
C LYS A 7 -13.21 16.42 -14.68
N GLU A 8 -12.30 17.18 -14.05
CA GLU A 8 -11.04 16.65 -13.55
C GLU A 8 -11.30 15.57 -12.48
N PHE A 9 -10.50 14.51 -12.52
CA PHE A 9 -10.66 13.34 -11.66
C PHE A 9 -9.34 13.05 -10.94
N ASP A 10 -9.35 13.15 -9.61
CA ASP A 10 -8.20 12.82 -8.78
C ASP A 10 -8.10 11.30 -8.60
N MET A 11 -7.46 10.64 -9.56
CA MET A 11 -7.22 9.20 -9.50
C MET A 11 -6.31 8.79 -8.35
N LEU A 12 -5.43 9.67 -7.88
CA LEU A 12 -4.50 9.32 -6.81
C LEU A 12 -5.25 9.12 -5.50
N LYS A 13 -6.24 9.97 -5.22
CA LYS A 13 -7.14 9.79 -4.07
C LYS A 13 -7.90 8.47 -4.13
N ASP A 14 -8.41 8.10 -5.30
CA ASP A 14 -9.15 6.84 -5.46
C ASP A 14 -8.24 5.62 -5.36
N PHE A 15 -7.01 5.69 -5.87
CA PHE A 15 -6.01 4.65 -5.66
C PHE A 15 -5.58 4.53 -4.21
N ARG A 16 -5.53 5.64 -3.44
CA ARG A 16 -5.28 5.57 -1.99
C ARG A 16 -6.38 4.80 -1.29
N LEU A 17 -7.64 5.10 -1.60
CA LEU A 17 -8.79 4.40 -1.02
C LEU A 17 -8.81 2.92 -1.43
N LEU A 18 -8.53 2.63 -2.69
CA LEU A 18 -8.48 1.26 -3.21
C LEU A 18 -7.38 0.45 -2.51
N THR A 19 -6.15 0.95 -2.45
CA THR A 19 -5.05 0.21 -1.82
C THR A 19 -5.34 -0.03 -0.35
N THR A 20 -5.84 0.97 0.38
CA THR A 20 -6.30 0.86 1.78
C THR A 20 -7.31 -0.26 1.98
N GLU A 21 -8.34 -0.31 1.13
CA GLU A 21 -9.41 -1.30 1.23
C GLU A 21 -8.89 -2.71 0.93
N VAL A 22 -8.09 -2.86 -0.13
CA VAL A 22 -7.48 -4.14 -0.52
C VAL A 22 -6.60 -4.65 0.62
N ILE A 23 -5.65 -3.85 1.11
CA ILE A 23 -4.72 -4.29 2.16
C ILE A 23 -5.45 -4.63 3.47
N SER A 24 -6.49 -3.87 3.83
CA SER A 24 -7.24 -4.12 5.07
C SER A 24 -8.07 -5.39 4.97
N ARG A 25 -8.71 -5.64 3.82
CA ARG A 25 -9.48 -6.87 3.59
C ARG A 25 -8.59 -8.11 3.52
N THR A 26 -7.45 -8.03 2.84
CA THR A 26 -6.53 -9.17 2.72
C THR A 26 -5.82 -9.45 4.04
N ALA A 27 -5.41 -8.43 4.78
CA ALA A 27 -4.66 -8.61 6.01
C ALA A 27 -5.53 -8.94 7.24
N PHE A 28 -6.73 -8.36 7.33
CA PHE A 28 -7.58 -8.47 8.54
C PHE A 28 -8.89 -9.23 8.32
N GLY A 29 -9.19 -9.66 7.10
CA GLY A 29 -10.34 -10.51 6.79
C GLY A 29 -11.66 -9.91 7.30
N SER A 30 -12.31 -10.61 8.22
CA SER A 30 -13.57 -10.16 8.84
C SER A 30 -13.45 -8.90 9.70
N SER A 31 -12.24 -8.51 10.08
CA SER A 31 -11.94 -7.32 10.90
C SER A 31 -11.35 -6.17 10.07
N TYR A 32 -11.69 -6.09 8.78
CA TYR A 32 -11.11 -5.12 7.85
C TYR A 32 -11.44 -3.66 8.19
N MET A 33 -12.57 -3.38 8.86
CA MET A 33 -12.94 -2.02 9.26
C MET A 33 -12.00 -1.50 10.35
N GLU A 34 -11.67 -2.33 11.33
CA GLU A 34 -10.67 -2.05 12.35
C GLU A 34 -9.26 -1.97 11.75
N GLY A 35 -8.94 -2.86 10.81
CA GLY A 35 -7.71 -2.79 10.03
C GLY A 35 -7.55 -1.45 9.30
N LYS A 36 -8.62 -0.94 8.69
CA LYS A 36 -8.63 0.37 8.03
C LYS A 36 -8.33 1.53 8.99
N HIS A 37 -8.84 1.48 10.22
CA HIS A 37 -8.50 2.47 11.24
C HIS A 37 -7.02 2.40 11.64
N ILE A 38 -6.47 1.19 11.82
CA ILE A 38 -5.03 1.00 12.08
C ILE A 38 -4.20 1.57 10.94
N PHE A 39 -4.60 1.26 9.71
CA PHE A 39 -3.94 1.76 8.52
C PHE A 39 -3.88 3.28 8.46
N GLU A 40 -4.98 3.98 8.74
CA GLU A 40 -5.00 5.44 8.73
C GLU A 40 -4.01 6.03 9.74
N MET A 41 -3.86 5.41 10.91
CA MET A 41 -2.84 5.80 11.88
C MET A 41 -1.42 5.51 11.38
N VAL A 42 -1.19 4.34 10.79
CA VAL A 42 0.12 3.97 10.21
C VAL A 42 0.49 4.92 9.07
N ALA A 43 -0.43 5.26 8.18
CA ALA A 43 -0.18 6.17 7.06
C ALA A 43 0.21 7.57 7.54
N LYS A 44 -0.46 8.08 8.60
CA LYS A 44 -0.06 9.35 9.24
C LYS A 44 1.32 9.27 9.86
N LEU A 45 1.61 8.17 10.57
CA LEU A 45 2.92 7.93 11.18
C LEU A 45 4.01 7.87 10.11
N THR A 46 3.80 7.14 9.01
CA THR A 46 4.72 7.07 7.87
C THR A 46 4.96 8.45 7.26
N ALA A 47 3.91 9.27 7.09
CA ALA A 47 4.06 10.62 6.55
C ALA A 47 4.92 11.52 7.47
N ILE A 48 4.72 11.44 8.79
CA ILE A 48 5.56 12.13 9.78
C ILE A 48 7.00 11.64 9.70
N THR A 49 7.24 10.33 9.66
CA THR A 49 8.57 9.74 9.56
C THR A 49 9.29 10.19 8.29
N VAL A 50 8.62 10.15 7.13
CA VAL A 50 9.18 10.61 5.85
C VAL A 50 9.53 12.10 5.91
N LYS A 51 8.63 12.94 6.41
CA LYS A 51 8.90 14.38 6.60
C LYS A 51 10.11 14.63 7.51
N ASN A 52 10.22 13.86 8.59
CA ASN A 52 11.33 13.97 9.55
C ASN A 52 12.68 13.50 8.97
N VAL A 53 12.68 12.51 8.08
CA VAL A 53 13.90 12.05 7.38
C VAL A 53 14.49 13.16 6.50
N TYR A 54 13.64 13.96 5.84
CA TYR A 54 14.10 15.03 4.93
C TYR A 54 14.29 16.39 5.59
N THR A 55 14.01 16.53 6.89
CA THR A 55 14.20 17.81 7.61
C THR A 55 15.57 17.83 8.28
N VAL A 56 16.41 18.78 7.86
CA VAL A 56 17.74 19.01 8.45
C VAL A 56 17.57 19.57 9.85
N ARG A 57 17.87 18.76 10.87
CA ARG A 57 17.90 19.21 12.27
C ARG A 57 19.28 19.75 12.61
N PHE A 58 19.33 20.98 13.12
CA PHE A 58 20.57 21.58 13.61
C PHE A 58 21.02 20.90 14.91
N PRO A 59 22.27 20.42 15.01
CA PRO A 59 22.78 19.76 16.21
C PRO A 59 22.71 20.73 17.41
N GLY A 60 21.95 20.38 18.45
CA GLY A 60 21.92 21.10 19.74
C GLY A 60 20.55 21.65 20.18
N ILE A 61 19.67 22.04 19.26
CA ILE A 61 18.31 22.55 19.60
C ILE A 61 17.29 21.41 19.68
N SER A 62 17.49 20.36 18.86
CA SER A 62 16.61 19.19 18.78
C SER A 62 16.54 18.35 20.07
N MET A 63 17.50 18.48 20.98
CA MET A 63 17.53 17.73 22.24
C MET A 63 16.68 18.37 23.34
N LEU A 64 16.28 19.64 23.18
CA LEU A 64 15.62 20.42 24.25
C LEU A 64 14.12 20.65 24.03
N ILE A 65 13.60 20.44 22.81
CA ILE A 65 12.21 20.72 22.48
C ILE A 65 11.62 19.52 21.75
N ARG A 66 10.66 18.84 22.40
CA ARG A 66 9.82 17.85 21.73
C ARG A 66 8.98 18.54 20.66
N THR A 67 9.06 18.07 19.43
CA THR A 67 8.27 18.67 18.34
C THR A 67 6.82 18.17 18.37
N ASP A 68 5.91 18.94 17.79
CA ASP A 68 4.52 18.49 17.59
C ASP A 68 4.47 17.16 16.82
N ASP A 69 5.37 16.98 15.84
CA ASP A 69 5.52 15.75 15.06
C ASP A 69 5.93 14.55 15.94
N GLU A 70 6.80 14.74 16.94
CA GLU A 70 7.19 13.68 17.88
C GLU A 70 6.06 13.32 18.85
N ILE A 71 5.32 14.32 19.34
CA ILE A 71 4.15 14.09 20.21
C ILE A 71 3.05 13.34 19.46
N GLU A 72 2.77 13.74 18.21
CA GLU A 72 1.77 13.08 17.38
C GLU A 72 2.22 11.67 16.98
N ALA A 73 3.50 11.46 16.63
CA ALA A 73 4.05 10.14 16.35
C ALA A 73 3.86 9.18 17.55
N GLU A 74 4.22 9.60 18.76
CA GLU A 74 4.02 8.77 19.96
C GLU A 74 2.53 8.46 20.22
N LYS A 75 1.63 9.43 19.96
CA LYS A 75 0.19 9.22 20.10
C LYS A 75 -0.33 8.20 19.09
N LEU A 76 0.12 8.29 17.83
CA LEU A 76 -0.21 7.34 16.78
C LEU A 76 0.31 5.94 17.12
N GLU A 77 1.55 5.81 17.61
CA GLU A 77 2.11 4.52 18.01
C GLU A 77 1.33 3.86 19.15
N ARG A 78 0.95 4.63 20.18
CA ARG A 78 0.08 4.13 21.24
C ARG A 78 -1.30 3.70 20.70
N GLY A 79 -1.88 4.49 19.80
CA GLY A 79 -3.16 4.19 19.16
C GLY A 79 -3.13 2.91 18.33
N ILE A 80 -2.07 2.72 17.53
CA ILE A 80 -1.81 1.51 16.74
C ILE A 80 -1.70 0.29 17.67
N LYS A 81 -0.84 0.38 18.70
CA LYS A 81 -0.65 -0.72 19.66
C LYS A 81 -1.95 -1.09 20.37
N SER A 82 -2.72 -0.12 20.84
CA SER A 82 -4.01 -0.35 21.48
C SER A 82 -5.01 -1.03 20.54
N SER A 83 -5.11 -0.57 19.30
CA SER A 83 -6.06 -1.11 18.31
C SER A 83 -5.70 -2.55 17.92
N ILE A 84 -4.41 -2.85 17.76
CA ILE A 84 -3.94 -4.22 17.47
C ILE A 84 -4.24 -5.13 18.66
N LEU A 85 -3.97 -4.69 19.90
CA LEU A 85 -4.30 -5.45 21.10
C LEU A 85 -5.80 -5.76 21.23
N GLU A 86 -6.66 -4.80 20.90
CA GLU A 86 -8.11 -5.03 20.87
C GLU A 86 -8.52 -6.07 19.83
N LEU A 87 -7.90 -6.03 18.64
CA LEU A 87 -8.13 -7.02 17.59
C LEU A 87 -7.71 -8.44 18.00
N ILE A 88 -6.54 -8.57 18.62
CA ILE A 88 -6.04 -9.84 19.16
C ILE A 88 -7.06 -10.40 20.16
N ARG A 89 -7.43 -9.60 21.18
CA ARG A 89 -8.41 -9.99 22.20
C ARG A 89 -9.76 -10.39 21.60
N LYS A 90 -10.23 -9.64 20.58
CA LYS A 90 -11.50 -9.93 19.90
C LYS A 90 -11.43 -11.29 19.21
N ARG A 91 -10.34 -11.59 18.49
CA ARG A 91 -10.15 -12.87 17.80
C ARG A 91 -10.02 -14.04 18.77
N GLU A 92 -9.25 -13.89 19.84
CA GLU A 92 -9.09 -14.92 20.88
C GLU A 92 -10.42 -15.26 21.57
N LYS A 93 -11.22 -14.24 21.94
CA LYS A 93 -12.52 -14.45 22.58
C LYS A 93 -13.55 -15.11 21.67
N SER A 94 -13.51 -14.82 20.37
CA SER A 94 -14.50 -15.34 19.42
C SER A 94 -14.35 -16.83 19.08
N LYS A 95 -13.34 -17.53 19.62
CA LYS A 95 -12.94 -18.88 19.19
C LYS A 95 -12.67 -19.84 20.35
N ASP A 96 -13.49 -19.86 21.40
CA ASP A 96 -13.60 -20.91 22.44
C ASP A 96 -12.28 -21.57 22.93
N GLY A 97 -11.16 -20.83 22.90
CA GLY A 97 -9.82 -21.32 23.28
C GLY A 97 -9.07 -22.20 22.28
N MET A 98 -9.55 -22.44 21.05
CA MET A 98 -8.80 -23.24 20.06
C MET A 98 -7.89 -22.39 19.16
N PHE A 99 -6.59 -22.40 19.47
CA PHE A 99 -5.52 -21.66 18.76
C PHE A 99 -5.37 -22.00 17.27
N GLU A 100 -5.91 -23.14 16.79
CA GLU A 100 -5.76 -23.53 15.38
C GLU A 100 -6.64 -22.72 14.40
N ASN A 101 -7.61 -21.96 14.91
CA ASN A 101 -8.64 -21.34 14.05
C ASN A 101 -8.67 -19.80 14.11
N PHE A 102 -7.50 -19.16 14.16
CA PHE A 102 -7.35 -17.69 14.06
C PHE A 102 -7.63 -17.10 12.67
N GLY A 103 -7.94 -17.94 11.68
CA GLY A 103 -8.09 -17.57 10.28
C GLY A 103 -6.83 -17.80 9.46
N THR A 104 -6.95 -17.61 8.15
CA THR A 104 -5.86 -17.74 7.17
C THR A 104 -5.40 -16.40 6.62
N ASP A 105 -6.05 -15.30 7.01
CA ASP A 105 -5.59 -13.95 6.73
C ASP A 105 -4.29 -13.61 7.48
N TYR A 106 -3.65 -12.51 7.10
CA TYR A 106 -2.33 -12.12 7.64
C TYR A 106 -2.34 -11.98 9.17
N LEU A 107 -3.35 -11.32 9.75
CA LEU A 107 -3.52 -11.22 11.19
C LEU A 107 -3.64 -12.60 11.85
N GLY A 108 -4.40 -13.51 11.23
CA GLY A 108 -4.55 -14.89 11.69
C GLY A 108 -3.24 -15.68 11.67
N GLN A 109 -2.41 -15.47 10.65
CA GLN A 109 -1.08 -16.08 10.57
C GLN A 109 -0.12 -15.53 11.64
N LEU A 110 -0.11 -14.21 11.84
CA LEU A 110 0.68 -13.59 12.90
C LEU A 110 0.23 -14.03 14.30
N LEU A 111 -1.08 -14.21 14.52
CA LEU A 111 -1.62 -14.72 15.78
C LEU A 111 -1.18 -16.17 16.08
N LYS A 112 -1.07 -17.01 15.04
CA LYS A 112 -0.52 -18.37 15.19
C LYS A 112 0.95 -18.32 15.61
N LEU A 113 1.75 -17.45 14.98
CA LEU A 113 3.15 -17.24 15.36
C LEU A 113 3.29 -16.69 16.78
N LEU A 114 2.41 -15.77 17.20
CA LEU A 114 2.42 -15.22 18.56
C LEU A 114 2.18 -16.30 19.64
N HIS A 115 1.40 -17.34 19.30
CA HIS A 115 1.06 -18.46 20.19
C HIS A 115 1.84 -19.74 19.90
N GLU A 116 2.89 -19.66 19.08
CA GLU A 116 3.70 -20.82 18.73
C GLU A 116 4.44 -21.33 19.99
N PRO A 117 4.30 -22.62 20.36
CA PRO A 117 4.93 -23.17 21.56
C PRO A 117 6.45 -23.22 21.47
N ASP A 118 7.00 -23.35 20.26
CA ASP A 118 8.43 -23.26 20.01
C ASP A 118 8.88 -21.79 20.03
N THR A 119 9.55 -21.39 21.11
CA THR A 119 10.02 -20.01 21.30
C THR A 119 10.94 -19.53 20.18
N ASN A 120 11.62 -20.43 19.46
CA ASN A 120 12.48 -20.07 18.32
C ASN A 120 11.68 -19.69 17.06
N LYS A 121 10.40 -20.06 17.01
CA LYS A 121 9.48 -19.75 15.91
C LYS A 121 8.42 -18.72 16.30
N SER A 122 8.22 -18.50 17.60
CA SER A 122 7.29 -17.52 18.11
C SER A 122 7.74 -16.08 17.84
N ILE A 123 6.79 -15.18 17.66
CA ILE A 123 7.04 -13.73 17.58
C ILE A 123 6.55 -13.04 18.85
N THR A 124 7.17 -11.92 19.20
CA THR A 124 6.67 -11.05 20.28
C THR A 124 5.52 -10.17 19.78
N LEU A 125 4.74 -9.62 20.72
CA LEU A 125 3.70 -8.64 20.38
C LEU A 125 4.26 -7.41 19.66
N ASP A 126 5.44 -6.93 20.06
CA ASP A 126 6.04 -5.75 19.42
C ASP A 126 6.50 -6.08 18.00
N GLN A 127 7.06 -7.28 17.76
CA GLN A 127 7.37 -7.76 16.39
C GLN A 127 6.11 -7.85 15.53
N MET A 128 5.01 -8.38 16.07
CA MET A 128 3.73 -8.43 15.37
C MET A 128 3.23 -7.04 14.96
N ILE A 129 3.34 -6.05 15.87
CA ILE A 129 2.96 -4.66 15.59
C ILE A 129 3.84 -4.07 14.49
N ASP A 130 5.15 -4.32 14.54
CA ASP A 130 6.10 -3.83 13.54
C ASP A 130 5.86 -4.45 12.16
N GLU A 131 5.54 -5.75 12.09
CA GLU A 131 5.16 -6.45 10.86
C GLU A 131 3.88 -5.85 10.23
N ILE A 132 2.86 -5.57 11.04
CA ILE A 132 1.64 -4.89 10.57
C ILE A 132 1.95 -3.46 10.08
N LYS A 133 2.77 -2.69 10.82
CA LYS A 133 3.20 -1.35 10.41
C LYS A 133 3.97 -1.40 9.09
N ALA A 134 4.88 -2.35 8.95
CA ALA A 134 5.72 -2.53 7.76
C ALA A 134 4.87 -2.88 6.53
N LEU A 135 3.97 -3.85 6.65
CA LEU A 135 3.05 -4.24 5.58
C LEU A 135 2.25 -3.04 5.07
N TYR A 136 1.67 -2.26 5.97
CA TYR A 136 0.85 -1.11 5.63
C TYR A 136 1.65 0.07 5.06
N GLY A 137 2.75 0.44 5.71
CA GLY A 137 3.60 1.54 5.28
C GLY A 137 4.22 1.28 3.91
N ALA A 138 4.80 0.10 3.71
CA ALA A 138 5.44 -0.27 2.46
C ALA A 138 4.40 -0.48 1.34
N GLY A 139 3.29 -1.18 1.63
CA GLY A 139 2.31 -1.56 0.61
C GLY A 139 1.49 -0.39 0.06
N HIS A 140 1.15 0.60 0.90
CA HIS A 140 0.25 1.68 0.49
C HIS A 140 0.88 2.65 -0.51
N LEU A 141 1.93 3.34 -0.07
CA LEU A 141 2.48 4.48 -0.79
C LEU A 141 3.06 4.04 -2.14
N THR A 142 3.77 2.91 -2.14
CA THR A 142 4.38 2.32 -3.33
C THR A 142 3.32 1.90 -4.35
N THR A 143 2.29 1.17 -3.92
CA THR A 143 1.24 0.66 -4.83
C THR A 143 0.36 1.79 -5.36
N THR A 144 0.00 2.75 -4.51
CA THR A 144 -0.76 3.93 -4.95
C THR A 144 0.04 4.75 -5.97
N SER A 145 1.34 4.96 -5.74
CA SER A 145 2.22 5.66 -6.67
C SER A 145 2.33 4.89 -8.00
N LEU A 146 2.57 3.58 -7.94
CA LEU A 146 2.65 2.71 -9.11
C LEU A 146 1.37 2.78 -9.96
N LEU A 147 0.20 2.70 -9.35
CA LEU A 147 -1.08 2.81 -10.06
C LEU A 147 -1.24 4.20 -10.70
N GLY A 148 -0.90 5.27 -9.99
CA GLY A 148 -0.90 6.64 -10.51
C GLY A 148 -0.03 6.78 -11.76
N TRP A 149 1.24 6.40 -11.67
CA TRP A 149 2.18 6.41 -12.80
C TRP A 149 1.72 5.52 -13.95
N SER A 150 1.13 4.37 -13.64
CA SER A 150 0.66 3.45 -14.67
C SER A 150 -0.47 4.02 -15.50
N VAL A 151 -1.46 4.64 -14.87
CA VAL A 151 -2.54 5.25 -15.65
C VAL A 151 -2.06 6.50 -16.38
N PHE A 152 -1.16 7.29 -15.78
CA PHE A 152 -0.54 8.42 -16.45
C PHE A 152 0.19 8.00 -17.74
N LEU A 153 1.06 7.00 -17.67
CA LEU A 153 1.81 6.50 -18.82
C LEU A 153 0.89 5.86 -19.87
N LEU A 154 -0.12 5.09 -19.45
CA LEU A 154 -1.11 4.55 -20.39
C LEU A 154 -1.91 5.65 -21.11
N ALA A 155 -2.18 6.79 -20.46
CA ALA A 155 -2.84 7.93 -21.09
C ALA A 155 -1.96 8.62 -22.14
N LEU A 156 -0.64 8.63 -21.94
CA LEU A 156 0.34 9.16 -22.90
C LEU A 156 0.62 8.21 -24.07
N HIS A 157 0.36 6.91 -23.90
CA HIS A 157 0.64 5.84 -24.87
C HIS A 157 -0.64 5.04 -25.24
N PRO A 158 -1.56 5.63 -26.04
CA PRO A 158 -2.84 5.01 -26.40
C PRO A 158 -2.72 3.63 -27.05
N GLU A 159 -1.64 3.37 -27.79
CA GLU A 159 -1.34 2.08 -28.41
C GLU A 159 -1.12 0.97 -27.36
N TRP A 160 -0.42 1.29 -26.28
CA TRP A 160 -0.22 0.37 -25.16
C TRP A 160 -1.48 0.23 -24.32
N GLN A 161 -2.24 1.31 -24.16
CA GLN A 161 -3.55 1.29 -23.51
C GLN A 161 -4.53 0.37 -24.24
N GLU A 162 -4.61 0.46 -25.57
CA GLU A 162 -5.47 -0.40 -26.39
C GLU A 162 -5.06 -1.86 -26.29
N LYS A 163 -3.75 -2.13 -26.36
CA LYS A 163 -3.22 -3.49 -26.22
C LYS A 163 -3.54 -4.10 -24.86
N ALA A 164 -3.31 -3.34 -23.77
CA ALA A 164 -3.64 -3.77 -22.42
C ALA A 164 -5.14 -4.01 -22.25
N ARG A 165 -5.99 -3.14 -22.81
CA ARG A 165 -7.46 -3.29 -22.75
C ARG A 165 -7.92 -4.56 -23.46
N LYS A 166 -7.42 -4.84 -24.66
CA LYS A 166 -7.73 -6.07 -25.41
C LYS A 166 -7.29 -7.32 -24.64
N GLU A 167 -6.11 -7.29 -24.03
CA GLU A 167 -5.61 -8.39 -23.20
C GLU A 167 -6.54 -8.66 -21.99
N VAL A 168 -6.90 -7.62 -21.25
CA VAL A 168 -7.80 -7.74 -20.09
C VAL A 168 -9.17 -8.29 -20.51
N VAL A 169 -9.76 -7.78 -21.59
CA VAL A 169 -11.05 -8.28 -22.08
C VAL A 169 -10.96 -9.74 -22.51
N ALA A 170 -9.87 -10.14 -23.17
CA ALA A 170 -9.69 -11.51 -23.66
C ALA A 170 -9.53 -12.54 -22.54
N PHE A 171 -8.81 -12.19 -21.46
CA PHE A 171 -8.50 -13.14 -20.37
C PHE A 171 -9.40 -13.03 -19.15
N CYS A 172 -9.86 -11.81 -18.82
CA CYS A 172 -10.68 -11.57 -17.63
C CYS A 172 -12.18 -11.51 -17.95
N GLY A 173 -12.56 -11.26 -19.22
CA GLY A 173 -13.95 -11.03 -19.59
C GLY A 173 -14.55 -9.80 -18.90
N LEU A 174 -15.88 -9.81 -18.69
CA LEU A 174 -16.62 -8.77 -17.96
C LEU A 174 -17.03 -9.18 -16.53
N GLU A 175 -16.69 -10.40 -16.10
CA GLU A 175 -17.07 -10.96 -14.80
C GLU A 175 -15.87 -11.07 -13.83
N LYS A 176 -16.06 -11.77 -12.70
CA LYS A 176 -15.02 -12.00 -11.69
C LYS A 176 -13.78 -12.63 -12.31
N THR A 177 -12.67 -11.91 -12.23
CA THR A 177 -11.36 -12.38 -12.69
C THR A 177 -10.82 -13.50 -11.80
N THR A 178 -10.27 -14.56 -12.40
CA THR A 178 -9.62 -15.67 -11.70
C THR A 178 -8.11 -15.42 -11.53
N SER A 179 -7.47 -16.11 -10.58
CA SER A 179 -6.01 -16.04 -10.40
C SER A 179 -5.26 -16.41 -11.69
N ASP A 180 -5.72 -17.45 -12.39
CA ASP A 180 -5.15 -17.89 -13.66
C ASP A 180 -5.29 -16.84 -14.77
N ALA A 181 -6.40 -16.09 -14.78
CA ALA A 181 -6.59 -15.00 -15.73
C ALA A 181 -5.61 -13.84 -15.46
N ILE A 182 -5.41 -13.47 -14.19
CA ILE A 182 -4.44 -12.43 -13.80
C ILE A 182 -3.02 -12.83 -14.23
N ALA A 183 -2.63 -14.08 -14.01
CA ALA A 183 -1.31 -14.59 -14.39
C ALA A 183 -1.03 -14.53 -15.92
N ARG A 184 -2.09 -14.43 -16.74
CA ARG A 184 -1.99 -14.33 -18.21
C ARG A 184 -1.90 -12.88 -18.72
N LEU A 185 -2.08 -11.88 -17.87
CA LEU A 185 -2.00 -10.45 -18.22
C LEU A 185 -0.54 -9.98 -18.35
N LYS A 186 0.16 -10.48 -19.38
CA LYS A 186 1.58 -10.21 -19.61
C LYS A 186 1.84 -8.76 -19.99
N THR A 187 0.98 -8.16 -20.82
CA THR A 187 1.11 -6.76 -21.24
C THR A 187 0.90 -5.82 -20.06
N VAL A 188 -0.11 -6.07 -19.23
CA VAL A 188 -0.34 -5.28 -17.99
C VAL A 188 0.85 -5.42 -17.04
N SER A 189 1.31 -6.65 -16.80
CA SER A 189 2.47 -6.92 -15.93
C SER A 189 3.74 -6.22 -16.43
N ASN A 190 4.01 -6.28 -17.74
CA ASN A 190 5.18 -5.63 -18.34
C ASN A 190 5.11 -4.11 -18.25
N THR A 191 3.92 -3.52 -18.42
CA THR A 191 3.72 -2.07 -18.23
C THR A 191 4.01 -1.69 -16.78
N LEU A 192 3.48 -2.43 -15.81
CA LEU A 192 3.74 -2.19 -14.39
C LEU A 192 5.23 -2.30 -14.04
N ILE A 193 5.92 -3.33 -14.54
CA ILE A 193 7.36 -3.52 -14.34
C ILE A 193 8.17 -2.38 -14.95
N LYS A 194 7.87 -1.98 -16.19
CA LYS A 194 8.54 -0.84 -16.84
C LYS A 194 8.34 0.45 -16.07
N ASN A 195 7.16 0.66 -15.49
CA ASN A 195 6.86 1.86 -14.70
C ASN A 195 7.69 1.92 -13.43
N LEU A 196 7.90 0.79 -12.75
CA LEU A 196 8.80 0.72 -11.59
C LEU A 196 10.22 1.17 -11.99
N CYS A 197 10.75 0.66 -13.12
CA CYS A 197 12.06 1.06 -13.63
C CYS A 197 12.13 2.55 -14.03
N CYS A 198 11.07 3.11 -14.62
CA CYS A 198 11.05 4.52 -15.03
C CYS A 198 10.86 5.47 -13.85
N SER A 199 10.13 5.05 -12.80
CA SER A 199 9.89 5.85 -11.59
C SER A 199 11.09 5.93 -10.66
N ASP A 200 12.05 5.00 -10.76
CA ASP A 200 13.27 4.92 -9.94
C ASP A 200 14.45 5.71 -10.55
N SER A 201 14.18 6.64 -11.46
CA SER A 201 15.18 7.29 -12.28
C SER A 201 15.82 8.49 -11.58
N SER A 202 16.84 8.20 -10.75
CA SER A 202 17.86 9.22 -10.51
C SER A 202 18.63 9.61 -11.79
N LYS A 203 18.55 8.87 -12.92
CA LYS A 203 19.24 9.29 -14.18
C LYS A 203 18.68 8.88 -15.56
N HIS A 204 17.64 8.06 -15.73
CA HIS A 204 17.31 7.55 -17.09
C HIS A 204 15.80 7.41 -17.36
N VAL A 205 15.07 8.54 -17.37
CA VAL A 205 13.70 8.57 -17.94
C VAL A 205 13.78 8.47 -19.47
N ASP A 206 14.83 9.05 -20.08
CA ASP A 206 14.96 9.12 -21.52
C ASP A 206 15.17 7.72 -22.12
N GLU A 207 16.14 6.96 -21.63
CA GLU A 207 16.63 5.71 -22.25
C GLU A 207 15.61 4.55 -22.29
N CYS A 208 14.62 4.53 -21.39
CA CYS A 208 13.62 3.44 -21.35
C CYS A 208 12.45 3.63 -22.33
N MET A 209 12.32 4.80 -22.97
CA MET A 209 11.24 5.11 -23.92
C MET A 209 11.70 5.94 -25.13
N LEU A 210 12.99 5.89 -25.52
CA LEU A 210 13.59 6.61 -26.67
C LEU A 210 13.07 6.14 -28.05
N ASP A 211 11.76 6.17 -28.27
CA ASP A 211 11.22 6.14 -29.62
C ASP A 211 9.98 7.03 -29.81
N THR A 212 9.80 8.11 -29.03
CA THR A 212 8.83 9.15 -29.42
C THR A 212 9.19 10.59 -29.00
N PRO A 213 8.94 11.62 -29.86
CA PRO A 213 9.50 12.98 -29.72
C PRO A 213 8.65 13.96 -28.87
N LYS A 214 7.77 13.48 -27.98
CA LYS A 214 6.70 14.34 -27.41
C LYS A 214 6.90 14.83 -25.97
N VAL A 215 8.03 14.55 -25.32
CA VAL A 215 8.18 14.79 -23.87
C VAL A 215 8.73 16.18 -23.53
N GLU A 216 9.26 16.96 -24.48
CA GLU A 216 9.93 18.23 -24.17
C GLU A 216 9.02 19.37 -23.69
N HIS A 217 7.70 19.30 -23.87
CA HIS A 217 6.86 20.49 -23.64
C HIS A 217 6.26 20.63 -22.23
N PHE A 218 6.42 19.65 -21.34
CA PHE A 218 5.64 19.61 -20.08
C PHE A 218 6.42 20.01 -18.81
N TRP A 219 7.75 20.16 -18.87
CA TRP A 219 8.57 20.57 -17.71
C TRP A 219 8.69 22.10 -17.52
N ARG A 220 7.81 22.89 -18.16
CA ARG A 220 7.70 24.34 -17.97
C ARG A 220 6.30 24.76 -17.55
N ILE A 221 5.80 24.28 -16.40
CA ILE A 221 4.81 24.98 -15.56
C ILE A 221 5.10 24.61 -14.10
#